data_AF-C9RFW7-F1
#
_entry.id   AF-C9RFW7-F1
#
_cell.length_a   1.000
_cell.length_b   1.000
_cell.length_c   1.000
_cell.angle_alpha   90.00
_cell.angle_beta   90.00
_cell.angle_gamma   90.00
#
_symmetry.space_group_name_H-M   'P 1'
#
loop_
_entity.id
_entity.type
_entity.pdbx_description
1 polymer ?
#
loop_
_entity_poly.entity_id
_entity_poly.type
_entity_poly.pdbx_seq_one_letter_code
_entity_poly.pdbx_strand_id
1 'polypeptide(L)'
;MKNLNTEHILSALSYLSFFVFPVFAPLIFIIVFRKSKFILFHSIQAFFIQLIFYIIAMELLTNKEYILNYLINNGNFDLLMILCAIYVYGFFISLLFGAYKASGGKWFKFPIIGNIAERIVKLLLVES
;
A
#
# COMPACT_ATOMS: atom_id res chain seq x y z
N MET A 1 -27.34 -5.90 -10.84
CA MET A 1 -25.92 -5.84 -10.45
C MET A 1 -25.15 -5.19 -11.58
N LYS A 2 -24.42 -4.09 -11.32
CA LYS A 2 -23.51 -3.48 -12.30
C LYS A 2 -22.54 -4.57 -12.78
N ASN A 3 -22.31 -4.69 -14.10
CA ASN A 3 -21.26 -5.56 -14.64
C ASN A 3 -19.96 -5.30 -13.87
N LEU A 4 -19.54 -6.26 -13.06
CA LEU A 4 -18.32 -6.17 -12.27
C LEU A 4 -17.16 -6.25 -13.27
N ASN A 5 -16.52 -5.11 -13.54
CA ASN A 5 -15.35 -5.07 -14.40
C ASN A 5 -14.20 -5.77 -13.69
N THR A 6 -13.69 -6.85 -14.28
CA THR A 6 -12.56 -7.64 -13.76
C THR A 6 -11.36 -6.76 -13.45
N GLU A 7 -11.08 -5.72 -14.24
CA GLU A 7 -9.96 -4.80 -13.97
C GLU A 7 -10.16 -4.05 -12.66
N HIS A 8 -11.39 -3.66 -12.33
CA HIS A 8 -11.70 -2.95 -11.08
C HIS A 8 -11.54 -3.86 -9.86
N ILE A 9 -11.97 -5.12 -10.00
CA ILE A 9 -11.80 -6.12 -8.94
C ILE A 9 -10.31 -6.38 -8.69
N LEU A 10 -9.55 -6.68 -9.74
CA LEU A 10 -8.11 -6.97 -9.63
C LEU A 10 -7.34 -5.78 -9.03
N SER A 11 -7.65 -4.56 -9.48
CA SER A 11 -7.09 -3.35 -8.88
C SER A 11 -7.45 -3.19 -7.40
N ALA A 12 -8.68 -3.50 -6.99
CA ALA A 12 -9.06 -3.43 -5.58
C ALA A 12 -8.37 -4.53 -4.75
N LEU A 13 -8.27 -5.74 -5.30
CA LEU A 13 -7.56 -6.87 -4.68
C LEU A 13 -6.07 -6.56 -4.50
N SER A 14 -5.46 -5.71 -5.35
CA SER A 14 -4.06 -5.31 -5.15
C SER A 14 -3.82 -4.67 -3.79
N TYR A 15 -4.80 -3.91 -3.26
CA TYR A 15 -4.75 -3.33 -1.91
C TYR A 15 -5.12 -4.36 -0.84
N LEU A 16 -6.19 -5.12 -1.05
CA LEU A 16 -6.76 -6.02 -0.03
C LEU A 16 -5.95 -7.32 0.16
N SER A 17 -5.16 -7.69 -0.84
CA SER A 17 -4.27 -8.87 -0.76
C SER A 17 -3.20 -8.76 0.34
N PHE A 18 -3.02 -7.57 0.94
CA PHE A 18 -2.23 -7.38 2.15
C PHE A 18 -2.53 -8.40 3.25
N PHE A 19 -3.81 -8.78 3.45
CA PHE A 19 -4.22 -9.71 4.51
C PHE A 19 -3.81 -11.17 4.27
N VAL A 20 -3.37 -11.51 3.07
CA VAL A 20 -3.02 -12.89 2.70
C VAL A 20 -1.53 -12.99 2.35
N PHE A 21 -1.06 -12.08 1.50
CA PHE A 21 0.31 -12.11 1.00
C PHE A 21 0.84 -10.69 0.75
N PRO A 22 1.23 -9.97 1.82
CA PRO A 22 1.57 -8.56 1.75
C PRO A 22 2.81 -8.33 0.89
N VAL A 23 2.84 -7.20 0.18
CA VAL A 23 3.91 -6.75 -0.74
C VAL A 23 4.04 -7.62 -1.99
N PHE A 24 4.04 -8.95 -1.86
CA PHE A 24 4.22 -9.87 -2.97
C PHE A 24 2.99 -9.99 -3.86
N ALA A 25 1.78 -10.00 -3.32
CA ALA A 25 0.57 -10.05 -4.13
C ALA A 25 0.41 -8.86 -5.10
N PRO A 26 0.54 -7.58 -4.67
CA PRO A 26 0.52 -6.48 -5.64
C PRO A 26 1.68 -6.54 -6.63
N LEU A 27 2.86 -7.05 -6.24
CA LEU A 27 3.96 -7.29 -7.18
C LEU A 27 3.62 -8.31 -8.26
N ILE A 28 2.96 -9.41 -7.90
CA ILE A 28 2.46 -10.42 -8.84
C ILE A 28 1.48 -9.77 -9.83
N PHE A 29 0.56 -8.92 -9.35
CA PHE A 29 -0.37 -8.21 -10.24
C PHE A 29 0.34 -7.27 -11.22
N ILE A 30 1.42 -6.60 -10.79
CA ILE A 30 2.25 -5.78 -11.69
C ILE A 30 2.88 -6.63 -12.80
N ILE A 31 3.33 -7.85 -12.49
CA ILE A 31 3.99 -8.74 -13.46
C ILE A 31 2.98 -9.38 -14.42
N VAL A 32 1.86 -9.87 -13.89
CA VAL A 32 0.86 -10.64 -14.67
C VAL A 32 0.00 -9.73 -15.54
N PHE A 33 -0.41 -8.56 -15.05
CA PHE A 33 -1.39 -7.70 -15.72
C PHE A 33 -0.75 -6.49 -16.43
N ARG A 34 0.47 -6.66 -16.96
CA ARG A 34 1.26 -5.59 -17.63
C ARG A 34 0.55 -4.85 -18.76
N LYS A 35 -0.46 -5.45 -19.39
CA LYS A 35 -1.22 -4.81 -20.48
C LYS A 35 -2.27 -3.81 -20.00
N SER A 36 -2.76 -3.95 -18.76
CA SER A 36 -3.79 -3.06 -18.23
C SER A 36 -3.16 -1.92 -17.46
N LYS A 37 -3.23 -0.71 -18.04
CA LYS A 37 -2.72 0.52 -17.39
C LYS A 37 -3.39 0.75 -16.04
N PHE A 38 -4.68 0.42 -15.92
CA PHE A 38 -5.47 0.62 -14.71
C PHE A 38 -5.02 -0.32 -13.58
N ILE A 39 -4.88 -1.61 -13.88
CA ILE A 39 -4.39 -2.61 -12.91
C ILE A 39 -2.97 -2.27 -12.49
N LEU A 40 -2.09 -1.92 -13.44
CA LEU A 40 -0.72 -1.53 -13.14
C LEU A 40 -0.66 -0.34 -12.18
N PHE A 41 -1.39 0.74 -12.49
CA PHE A 41 -1.38 1.95 -11.68
C PHE A 41 -1.80 1.66 -10.22
N HIS A 42 -2.91 0.95 -10.03
CA HIS A 42 -3.37 0.62 -8.69
C HIS A 42 -2.47 -0.37 -7.95
N SER A 43 -1.92 -1.37 -8.66
CA SER A 43 -1.03 -2.37 -8.07
C SER A 43 0.31 -1.77 -7.66
N ILE A 44 0.87 -0.82 -8.42
CA ILE A 44 2.09 -0.10 -8.03
C ILE A 44 1.84 0.76 -6.79
N GLN A 45 0.71 1.48 -6.71
CA GLN A 45 0.38 2.23 -5.50
C GLN A 45 0.23 1.30 -4.30
N ALA A 46 -0.49 0.20 -4.43
CA ALA A 46 -0.67 -0.79 -3.37
C ALA A 46 0.67 -1.39 -2.93
N PHE A 47 1.55 -1.73 -3.88
CA PHE A 47 2.89 -2.24 -3.61
C PHE A 47 3.69 -1.27 -2.73
N PHE A 48 3.79 0.00 -3.10
CA PHE A 48 4.56 0.97 -2.30
C PHE A 48 3.94 1.25 -0.94
N ILE A 49 2.62 1.36 -0.84
CA ILE A 49 1.94 1.54 0.45
C ILE A 49 2.26 0.37 1.38
N GLN A 50 2.15 -0.87 0.89
CA GLN A 50 2.46 -2.07 1.67
C GLN A 50 3.95 -2.21 1.97
N LEU A 51 4.83 -1.86 1.03
CA LEU A 51 6.28 -1.92 1.21
C LEU A 51 6.75 -0.94 2.28
N ILE A 52 6.27 0.30 2.25
CA ILE A 52 6.60 1.32 3.27
C ILE A 52 6.12 0.85 4.65
N PHE A 53 4.91 0.31 4.73
CA PHE A 53 4.40 -0.30 5.96
C PHE A 53 5.28 -1.42 6.48
N TYR A 54 5.64 -2.35 5.59
CA TYR A 54 6.47 -3.48 5.94
C TYR A 54 7.85 -3.05 6.46
N ILE A 55 8.53 -2.11 5.79
CA ILE A 55 9.84 -1.61 6.21
C ILE A 55 9.78 -0.98 7.61
N ILE A 56 8.81 -0.09 7.85
CA ILE A 56 8.68 0.58 9.14
C ILE A 56 8.31 -0.41 10.25
N ALA A 57 7.40 -1.35 9.97
CA ALA A 57 7.01 -2.38 10.93
C ALA A 57 8.19 -3.29 11.30
N MET A 58 9.00 -3.70 10.31
CA MET A 58 10.19 -4.52 10.54
C MET A 58 11.26 -3.78 11.36
N GLU A 59 11.46 -2.49 11.12
CA GLU A 59 12.40 -1.67 11.89
C GLU A 59 11.96 -1.55 13.37
N LEU A 60 10.68 -1.30 13.60
CA LEU A 60 10.11 -1.23 14.96
C LEU A 60 10.19 -2.59 15.68
N LEU A 61 9.94 -3.69 14.99
CA LEU A 61 10.02 -5.04 15.57
C LEU A 61 11.45 -5.46 15.90
N THR A 62 12.40 -5.14 15.02
CA THR A 62 13.82 -5.51 15.18
C THR A 62 14.45 -4.75 16.34
N ASN A 63 14.12 -3.47 16.51
CA ASN A 63 14.70 -2.60 17.52
C ASN A 63 13.81 -2.39 18.76
N LYS A 64 12.79 -3.23 18.94
CA LYS A 64 11.74 -3.04 19.96
C LYS A 64 12.27 -2.84 21.38
N GLU A 65 13.33 -3.56 21.77
CA GLU A 65 13.89 -3.51 23.12
C GLU A 65 14.61 -2.19 23.37
N TYR A 66 15.43 -1.76 22.42
CA TYR A 66 16.12 -0.47 22.47
C TYR A 66 15.11 0.69 22.52
N ILE A 67 14.11 0.65 21.63
CA ILE A 67 13.05 1.66 21.55
C ILE A 67 12.27 1.71 22.87
N LEU A 68 11.82 0.56 23.40
CA LEU A 68 11.05 0.51 24.63
C LEU A 68 11.82 1.08 25.83
N ASN A 69 13.07 0.67 26.00
CA ASN A 69 13.93 1.16 27.09
C ASN A 69 14.16 2.67 26.99
N TYR A 70 14.43 3.18 25.78
CA TYR A 70 14.60 4.62 25.55
C TYR A 70 13.34 5.40 25.94
N LEU A 71 12.14 4.89 25.62
CA LEU A 71 10.90 5.62 25.87
C LEU A 71 10.48 5.61 27.34
N ILE A 72 10.64 4.47 28.03
CA ILE A 72 10.34 4.35 29.46
C ILE A 72 11.24 5.33 30.25
N ASN A 73 12.54 5.35 29.94
CA ASN A 73 13.49 6.18 30.66
C ASN A 73 13.32 7.69 30.39
N ASN A 74 12.77 8.05 29.22
CA ASN A 74 12.55 9.46 28.83
C ASN A 74 11.09 9.93 28.95
N GLY A 75 10.17 9.09 29.46
CA GLY A 75 8.75 9.43 29.61
C GLY A 75 7.97 9.63 28.29
N ASN A 76 8.49 9.14 27.16
CA ASN A 76 7.92 9.37 25.82
C ASN A 76 7.06 8.21 25.29
N PHE A 77 6.75 7.23 26.14
CA PHE A 77 6.07 6.00 25.75
C PHE A 77 4.67 6.25 25.14
N ASP A 78 3.85 7.08 25.78
CA ASP A 78 2.48 7.36 25.35
C ASP A 78 2.44 8.03 23.96
N LEU A 79 3.36 8.97 23.71
CA LEU A 79 3.46 9.65 22.43
C LEU A 79 3.80 8.67 21.31
N LEU A 80 4.75 7.74 21.52
CA LEU A 80 5.06 6.74 20.50
C LEU A 80 3.84 5.85 20.23
N MET A 81 3.14 5.40 21.27
CA MET A 81 1.95 4.55 21.10
C MET A 81 0.87 5.24 20.25
N ILE A 82 0.65 6.54 20.46
CA ILE A 82 -0.26 7.36 19.64
C ILE A 82 0.23 7.43 18.19
N LEU A 83 1.52 7.70 17.96
CA LEU A 83 2.09 7.77 16.61
C LEU A 83 2.00 6.43 15.87
N CYS A 84 2.29 5.31 16.55
CA CYS A 84 2.13 3.96 15.99
C CYS A 84 0.67 3.68 15.66
N ALA A 85 -0.28 4.06 16.52
CA ALA A 85 -1.70 3.90 16.25
C ALA A 85 -2.13 4.71 15.02
N ILE A 86 -1.77 5.99 14.94
CA ILE A 86 -2.07 6.85 13.77
C ILE A 86 -1.48 6.23 12.50
N TYR A 87 -0.26 5.72 12.57
CA TYR A 87 0.41 5.09 11.44
C TYR A 87 -0.34 3.84 10.96
N VAL A 88 -0.69 2.93 11.86
CA VAL A 88 -1.41 1.70 11.55
C VAL A 88 -2.81 2.00 11.00
N TYR A 89 -3.56 2.90 11.64
CA TYR A 89 -4.88 3.29 11.15
C TYR A 89 -4.81 4.00 9.80
N GLY A 90 -3.86 4.92 9.62
CA GLY A 90 -3.63 5.62 8.35
C GLY A 90 -3.31 4.65 7.22
N PHE A 91 -2.52 3.61 7.50
CA PHE A 91 -2.23 2.54 6.56
C PHE A 91 -3.49 1.76 6.16
N PHE A 92 -4.28 1.27 7.12
CA PHE A 92 -5.51 0.53 6.82
C PHE A 92 -6.53 1.38 6.08
N ILE A 93 -6.70 2.64 6.49
CA ILE A 93 -7.56 3.61 5.77
C ILE A 93 -7.07 3.76 4.34
N SER A 94 -5.77 3.84 4.10
CA SER A 94 -5.20 3.95 2.75
C SER A 94 -5.51 2.71 1.90
N LEU A 95 -5.36 1.50 2.46
CA LEU A 95 -5.72 0.27 1.74
C LEU A 95 -7.20 0.21 1.38
N LEU A 96 -8.08 0.45 2.35
CA LEU A 96 -9.54 0.40 2.15
C LEU A 96 -10.01 1.50 1.19
N PHE A 97 -9.46 2.71 1.32
CA PHE A 97 -9.81 3.82 0.44
C PHE A 97 -9.31 3.59 -0.99
N GLY A 98 -8.09 3.07 -1.15
CA GLY A 98 -7.55 2.67 -2.45
C GLY A 98 -8.40 1.59 -3.12
N ALA A 99 -8.75 0.54 -2.38
CA ALA A 99 -9.62 -0.54 -2.85
C ALA A 99 -11.00 -0.02 -3.24
N TYR A 100 -11.63 0.82 -2.41
CA TYR A 100 -12.92 1.42 -2.67
C TYR A 100 -12.90 2.25 -3.96
N LYS A 101 -11.91 3.12 -4.14
CA LYS A 101 -11.79 3.94 -5.35
C LYS A 101 -11.54 3.09 -6.60
N ALA A 102 -10.66 2.09 -6.50
CA ALA A 102 -10.35 1.17 -7.58
C ALA A 102 -11.57 0.35 -8.01
N SER A 103 -12.34 -0.18 -7.05
CA SER A 103 -13.57 -0.93 -7.32
C SER A 103 -14.62 -0.10 -8.05
N GLY A 104 -14.64 1.22 -7.80
CA GLY A 104 -15.47 2.20 -8.49
C GLY A 104 -14.94 2.66 -9.85
N GLY A 105 -13.81 2.12 -10.34
CA GLY A 105 -13.19 2.50 -11.61
C GLY A 105 -12.50 3.86 -11.59
N LYS A 106 -12.19 4.40 -10.40
CA LYS A 106 -11.56 5.73 -10.27
C LYS A 106 -10.05 5.60 -10.21
N TRP A 107 -9.36 6.37 -11.06
CA TRP A 107 -7.91 6.58 -11.05
C TRP A 107 -7.45 7.45 -9.86
N PHE A 108 -7.79 7.02 -8.65
CA PHE A 108 -7.43 7.77 -7.45
C PHE A 108 -5.92 7.69 -7.19
N LYS A 109 -5.32 8.87 -7.00
CA LYS A 109 -3.88 9.06 -6.86
C LYS A 109 -3.55 9.43 -5.43
N PHE A 110 -2.81 8.56 -4.72
CA PHE A 110 -2.28 8.94 -3.41
C PHE A 110 -1.23 10.05 -3.56
N PRO A 111 -1.12 10.98 -2.60
CA PRO A 111 -0.02 11.95 -2.58
C PRO A 111 1.32 11.21 -2.63
N ILE A 112 2.27 11.73 -3.42
CA ILE A 112 3.62 11.16 -3.63
C ILE A 112 3.58 9.78 -4.33
N ILE A 113 3.02 8.76 -3.69
CA ILE A 113 2.98 7.37 -4.20
C ILE A 113 2.28 7.28 -5.55
N GLY A 114 1.20 8.03 -5.75
CA GLY A 114 0.52 8.04 -7.02
C GLY A 114 1.31 8.73 -8.14
N ASN A 115 2.15 9.72 -7.82
CA ASN A 115 3.09 10.29 -8.81
C ASN A 115 4.14 9.26 -9.23
N ILE A 116 4.63 8.48 -8.27
CA ILE A 116 5.58 7.39 -8.52
C ILE A 116 4.93 6.32 -9.39
N ALA A 117 3.71 5.88 -9.04
CA ALA A 117 2.97 4.89 -9.81
C ALA A 117 2.76 5.33 -11.26
N GLU A 118 2.33 6.58 -11.49
CA GLU A 118 2.11 7.09 -12.83
C GLU A 118 3.40 7.12 -13.69
N ARG A 119 4.54 7.45 -13.07
CA ARG A 119 5.85 7.41 -13.75
C ARG A 119 6.25 5.98 -14.12
N ILE A 120 6.11 5.04 -13.19
CA ILE A 120 6.47 3.63 -13.42
C ILE A 120 5.56 3.00 -14.48
N VAL A 121 4.26 3.29 -14.45
CA VAL A 121 3.32 2.84 -15.50
C VAL A 121 3.77 3.31 -16.88
N LYS A 122 4.21 4.57 -17.01
CA LYS A 122 4.72 5.08 -18.30
C LYS A 122 5.96 4.32 -18.76
N LEU A 123 6.91 4.06 -17.87
CA LEU A 123 8.13 3.30 -18.21
C LEU A 123 7.80 1.88 -18.67
N LEU A 124 6.97 1.16 -17.91
CA LEU A 124 6.61 -0.23 -18.21
C LEU A 124 5.82 -0.41 -19.51
N LEU A 125 5.13 0.64 -19.98
CA LEU A 125 4.35 0.59 -21.21
C LEU A 125 5.09 1.11 -22.45
N VAL A 126 6.20 1.83 -22.25
CA VAL A 126 7.10 2.20 -23.36
C VAL A 126 7.96 1.00 -23.77
N GLU A 127 8.25 0.10 -22.82
CA GLU A 127 9.05 -1.12 -23.04
C GLU A 127 8.23 -2.32 -23.54
N SER A 128 6.90 -2.19 -23.71
CA SER A 128 5.98 -3.28 -24.08
C SER A 128 5.38 -3.12 -25.47
#